data_AF-A0A1B6DWD0-F1
#
_entry.id   AF-A0A1B6DWD0-F1
#
_cell.length_a   1.000
_cell.length_b   1.000
_cell.length_c   1.000
_cell.angle_alpha   90.00
_cell.angle_beta   90.00
_cell.angle_gamma   90.00
#
_symmetry.space_group_name_H-M   'P 1'
#
loop_
_entity.id
_entity.type
_entity.pdbx_description
1 polymer ?
#
loop_
_entity_poly.entity_id
_entity_poly.type
_entity_poly.pdbx_seq_one_letter_code
_entity_poly.pdbx_strand_id
1 'polypeptide(L)'
;MFWDAAINNLPYISTQMRRRMDASGTPPRWQTCISVLTSGDLSLKKVVTLMYISKYFDRITKRNVLDITAAIRNEMEKLLSTWSWPGISERTRNAAIKKLKAIEAFVAYPYGLFDNRELSKAYEKVDIIGKRFLKSITELRQFTFS
;
A
#
# COMPACT_ATOMS: atom_id res chain seq x y z
N MET A 1 7.55 26.41 -0.49
CA MET A 1 8.61 25.84 -1.36
C MET A 1 9.87 25.46 -0.58
N PHE A 2 10.69 26.39 -0.08
CA PHE A 2 11.91 26.01 0.68
C PHE A 2 11.59 25.25 1.98
N TRP A 3 10.70 25.80 2.81
CA TRP A 3 10.36 25.19 4.10
C TRP A 3 9.72 23.81 3.95
N ASP A 4 8.86 23.61 2.94
CA ASP A 4 8.30 22.28 2.63
C ASP A 4 9.40 21.28 2.28
N ALA A 5 10.38 21.68 1.46
CA ALA A 5 11.50 20.83 1.11
C ALA A 5 12.36 20.49 2.35
N ALA A 6 12.59 21.45 3.24
CA ALA A 6 13.34 21.24 4.48
C ALA A 6 12.59 20.27 5.42
N ILE A 7 11.29 20.46 5.62
CA ILE A 7 10.44 19.59 6.46
C ILE A 7 10.39 18.17 5.89
N ASN A 8 10.16 18.03 4.57
CA ASN A 8 10.08 16.73 3.90
C ASN A 8 11.41 15.97 3.85
N ASN A 9 12.53 16.62 4.16
CA ASN A 9 13.84 15.98 4.28
C ASN A 9 14.33 15.79 5.72
N LEU A 10 13.61 16.34 6.70
CA LEU A 10 13.92 16.22 8.12
C LEU A 10 14.15 14.75 8.58
N PRO A 11 13.39 13.73 8.13
CA PRO A 11 13.64 12.34 8.55
C PRO A 11 15.02 11.79 8.16
N TYR A 12 15.65 12.38 7.15
CA TYR A 12 16.88 11.90 6.50
C TYR A 12 18.15 12.61 6.95
N ILE A 13 18.02 13.65 7.80
CA ILE A 13 19.14 14.44 8.30
C ILE A 13 19.53 14.05 9.74
N SER A 14 20.49 14.79 10.30
CA SER A 14 21.10 14.49 11.60
C SER A 14 20.08 14.42 12.74
N THR A 15 20.39 13.63 13.77
CA THR A 15 19.55 13.53 14.98
C THR A 15 19.36 14.87 15.67
N GLN A 16 20.40 15.73 15.68
CA GLN A 16 20.33 17.06 16.27
C GLN A 16 19.26 17.92 15.59
N MET A 17 19.22 17.92 14.26
CA MET A 17 18.23 18.70 13.51
C MET A 17 16.81 18.16 13.68
N ARG A 18 16.63 16.83 13.68
CA ARG A 18 15.32 16.19 13.94
C ARG A 18 14.75 16.56 15.30
N ARG A 19 15.57 16.53 16.36
CA ARG A 19 15.15 16.86 17.73
C ARG A 19 14.75 18.33 17.92
N ARG A 20 15.29 19.24 17.12
CA ARG A 20 14.93 20.66 17.19
C ARG A 20 13.53 20.95 16.66
N MET A 21 13.00 20.10 15.78
CA MET A 21 11.72 20.33 15.11
C MET A 21 10.57 19.50 15.72
N ASP A 22 10.89 18.52 16.58
CA ASP A 22 9.91 17.59 17.14
C ASP A 22 10.01 17.54 18.68
N ALA A 23 9.17 18.34 19.33
CA ALA A 23 9.13 18.48 20.80
C ALA A 23 8.49 17.29 21.51
N SER A 24 7.80 16.41 20.76
CA SER A 24 7.03 15.28 21.30
C SER A 24 7.83 13.98 21.48
N GLY A 25 9.11 13.99 21.09
CA GLY A 25 10.00 12.84 21.13
C GLY A 25 10.02 12.10 19.80
N THR A 26 11.21 11.90 19.23
CA THR A 26 11.35 11.19 17.96
C THR A 26 11.15 9.68 18.16
N PRO A 27 10.37 8.99 17.31
CA PRO A 27 10.23 7.54 17.40
C PRO A 27 11.59 6.84 17.27
N PRO A 28 11.73 5.62 17.81
CA PRO A 28 12.90 4.77 17.59
C PRO A 28 13.34 4.75 16.13
N ARG A 29 14.65 4.83 15.89
CA ARG A 29 15.20 5.04 14.54
C ARG A 29 14.74 3.98 13.53
N TRP A 30 14.59 2.73 13.97
CA TRP A 30 14.12 1.65 13.11
C TRP A 30 12.69 1.89 12.60
N GLN A 31 11.80 2.46 13.42
CA GLN A 31 10.42 2.80 13.01
C GLN A 31 10.43 3.87 11.94
N THR A 32 11.29 4.89 12.08
CA THR A 32 11.48 5.89 11.03
C THR A 32 11.97 5.23 9.73
N CYS A 33 12.93 4.32 9.81
CA CYS A 33 13.47 3.65 8.61
C CYS A 33 12.41 2.80 7.91
N ILE A 34 11.58 2.05 8.66
CA ILE A 34 10.46 1.30 8.09
C ILE A 34 9.43 2.24 7.46
N SER A 35 9.04 3.31 8.17
CA SER A 35 8.09 4.31 7.65
C SER A 35 8.56 4.88 6.31
N VAL A 36 9.84 5.25 6.23
CA VAL A 36 10.51 5.70 5.01
C VAL A 36 10.46 4.64 3.91
N LEU A 37 10.85 3.39 4.19
CA LEU A 37 10.85 2.34 3.17
C LEU A 37 9.43 2.01 2.63
N THR A 38 8.40 2.30 3.42
CA THR A 38 6.99 2.08 3.06
C THR A 38 6.28 3.32 2.52
N SER A 39 6.96 4.47 2.48
CA SER A 39 6.35 5.74 2.08
C SER A 39 5.99 5.72 0.59
N GLY A 40 4.95 6.47 0.22
CA GLY A 40 4.48 6.54 -1.17
C GLY A 40 5.41 7.33 -2.10
N ASP A 41 6.27 8.19 -1.55
CA ASP A 41 7.24 8.99 -2.31
C ASP A 41 8.51 8.21 -2.68
N LEU A 42 8.71 7.03 -2.09
CA LEU A 42 9.80 6.14 -2.44
C LEU A 42 9.27 4.92 -3.17
N SER A 43 9.83 4.66 -4.35
CA SER A 43 9.49 3.51 -5.18
C SER A 43 9.86 2.15 -4.56
N LEU A 44 10.22 2.06 -3.27
CA LEU A 44 10.60 0.83 -2.57
C LEU A 44 9.43 0.08 -1.91
N LYS A 45 8.27 0.72 -1.75
CA LYS A 45 7.10 0.13 -1.08
C LYS A 45 6.73 -1.26 -1.64
N LYS A 46 6.83 -1.45 -2.96
CA LYS A 46 6.54 -2.72 -3.64
C LYS A 46 7.46 -3.86 -3.17
N VAL A 47 8.77 -3.61 -3.08
CA VAL A 47 9.77 -4.59 -2.62
C VAL A 47 9.51 -4.99 -1.17
N VAL A 48 9.33 -4.00 -0.29
CA VAL A 48 9.09 -4.24 1.14
C VAL A 48 7.80 -5.04 1.35
N THR A 49 6.75 -4.68 0.61
CA THR A 49 5.46 -5.39 0.64
C THR A 49 5.63 -6.83 0.17
N LEU A 50 6.40 -7.08 -0.89
CA LEU A 50 6.69 -8.42 -1.38
C LEU A 50 7.46 -9.26 -0.35
N MET A 51 8.47 -8.68 0.31
CA MET A 51 9.21 -9.35 1.38
C MET A 51 8.30 -9.74 2.54
N TYR A 52 7.40 -8.83 2.94
CA TYR A 52 6.43 -9.09 4.00
C TYR A 52 5.49 -10.23 3.64
N ILE A 53 4.89 -10.17 2.44
CA ILE A 53 3.95 -11.19 1.96
C ILE A 53 4.64 -12.55 1.87
N SER A 54 5.85 -12.60 1.30
CA SER A 54 6.59 -13.85 1.11
C SER A 54 6.91 -14.56 2.43
N LYS A 55 7.02 -13.80 3.53
CA LYS A 55 7.37 -14.36 4.84
C LYS A 55 6.15 -14.63 5.74
N TYR A 56 5.15 -13.75 5.70
CA TYR A 56 4.09 -13.73 6.71
C TYR A 56 2.68 -13.95 6.16
N PHE A 57 2.47 -13.88 4.84
CA PHE A 57 1.15 -14.00 4.26
C PHE A 57 1.02 -15.27 3.43
N ASP A 58 0.42 -16.29 4.03
CA ASP A 58 0.24 -17.58 3.37
C ASP A 58 -0.87 -17.53 2.29
N ARG A 59 -0.76 -18.43 1.31
CA ARG A 59 -1.72 -18.50 0.18
C ARG A 59 -3.09 -19.02 0.59
N ILE A 60 -3.20 -19.77 1.69
CA ILE A 60 -4.44 -20.35 2.17
C ILE A 60 -5.31 -19.25 2.79
N THR A 61 -4.72 -18.38 3.61
CA THR A 61 -5.35 -17.18 4.17
C THR A 61 -5.91 -16.30 3.07
N LYS A 62 -5.17 -16.09 1.97
CA LYS A 62 -5.70 -15.38 0.79
C LYS A 62 -6.97 -16.02 0.26
N ARG A 63 -6.96 -17.34 0.06
CA ARG A 63 -8.08 -18.09 -0.50
C ARG A 63 -9.30 -18.04 0.43
N ASN A 64 -9.09 -18.24 1.73
CA ASN A 64 -10.15 -18.19 2.73
C ASN A 64 -10.82 -16.80 2.74
N VAL A 65 -10.05 -15.72 2.66
CA VAL A 65 -10.62 -14.36 2.62
C VAL A 65 -11.34 -14.08 1.30
N LEU A 66 -10.88 -14.64 0.18
CA LEU A 66 -11.61 -14.57 -1.10
C LEU A 66 -12.96 -15.29 -0.98
N ASP A 67 -12.99 -16.47 -0.37
CA ASP A 67 -14.23 -17.23 -0.17
C ASP A 67 -15.20 -16.49 0.76
N ILE A 68 -14.70 -15.88 1.84
CA ILE A 68 -15.50 -15.02 2.72
C ILE A 68 -16.06 -13.82 1.95
N THR A 69 -15.24 -13.17 1.12
CA THR A 69 -15.66 -12.01 0.32
C THR A 69 -16.76 -12.39 -0.67
N ALA A 70 -16.63 -13.55 -1.32
CA ALA A 70 -17.65 -14.08 -2.22
C ALA A 70 -18.95 -14.42 -1.46
N ALA A 71 -18.85 -15.03 -0.28
CA ALA A 71 -20.00 -15.33 0.57
C ALA A 71 -20.75 -14.05 0.98
N ILE A 72 -20.04 -13.02 1.44
CA ILE A 72 -20.64 -11.72 1.81
C ILE A 72 -21.35 -11.09 0.61
N ARG A 73 -20.73 -11.12 -0.58
CA ARG A 73 -21.35 -10.60 -1.81
C ARG A 73 -22.64 -11.35 -2.13
N ASN A 74 -22.64 -12.67 -2.03
CA ASN A 74 -23.83 -13.50 -2.28
C ASN A 74 -24.95 -13.19 -1.29
N GLU A 75 -24.64 -13.03 0.00
CA GLU A 75 -25.64 -12.64 1.00
C GLU A 75 -26.16 -11.22 0.75
N MET A 76 -25.30 -10.29 0.32
CA MET A 76 -25.75 -8.95 -0.04
C MET A 76 -26.67 -8.96 -1.27
N GLU A 77 -26.41 -9.82 -2.26
CA GLU A 77 -27.29 -9.99 -3.42
C GLU A 77 -28.66 -10.55 -3.00
N LYS A 78 -28.68 -11.54 -2.10
CA LYS A 78 -29.92 -12.10 -1.54
C LYS A 78 -30.71 -11.02 -0.79
N LEU A 79 -30.04 -10.26 0.08
CA LEU A 79 -30.67 -9.17 0.83
C LEU A 79 -31.25 -8.11 -0.11
N LEU A 80 -30.48 -7.65 -1.10
CA LEU A 80 -30.99 -6.69 -2.08
C LEU A 80 -32.15 -7.24 -2.91
N SER A 81 -32.22 -8.56 -3.12
CA SER A 81 -33.31 -9.19 -3.86
C SER A 81 -34.59 -9.34 -3.03
N THR A 82 -34.48 -9.56 -1.71
CA THR A 82 -35.62 -9.82 -0.82
C THR A 82 -36.09 -8.61 -0.02
N TRP A 83 -35.26 -7.57 0.13
CA TRP A 83 -35.55 -6.44 1.01
C TRP A 83 -36.81 -5.67 0.60
N SER A 84 -37.83 -5.58 1.44
CA SER A 84 -39.14 -5.01 1.09
C SER A 84 -39.36 -3.55 1.54
N TRP A 85 -38.29 -2.76 1.74
CA TRP A 85 -38.45 -1.39 2.22
C TRP A 85 -39.35 -0.54 1.29
N PRO A 86 -40.43 0.06 1.80
CA PRO A 86 -41.43 0.77 0.97
C PRO A 86 -40.86 1.95 0.19
N GLY A 87 -39.77 2.56 0.68
CA GLY A 87 -39.11 3.70 0.04
C GLY A 87 -38.14 3.35 -1.09
N ILE A 88 -37.97 2.07 -1.44
CA ILE A 88 -37.04 1.63 -2.51
C ILE A 88 -37.82 1.12 -3.71
N SER A 89 -37.68 1.83 -4.82
CA SER A 89 -38.22 1.40 -6.11
C SER A 89 -37.48 0.17 -6.67
N GLU A 90 -38.17 -0.59 -7.51
CA GLU A 90 -37.59 -1.71 -8.24
C GLU A 90 -36.39 -1.27 -9.11
N ARG A 91 -36.46 -0.10 -9.74
CA ARG A 91 -35.35 0.47 -10.51
C ARG A 91 -34.10 0.65 -9.65
N THR A 92 -34.26 1.19 -8.44
CA THR A 92 -33.15 1.39 -7.49
C THR A 92 -32.55 0.05 -7.07
N ARG A 93 -33.39 -0.95 -6.81
CA ARG A 93 -32.95 -2.33 -6.48
C ARG A 93 -32.11 -2.94 -7.60
N ASN A 94 -32.60 -2.88 -8.83
CA ASN A 94 -31.91 -3.44 -10.00
C ASN A 94 -30.56 -2.74 -10.23
N ALA A 95 -30.49 -1.42 -10.03
CA ALA A 95 -29.24 -0.67 -10.10
C ALA A 95 -28.24 -1.10 -9.00
N ALA A 96 -28.71 -1.35 -7.77
CA ALA A 96 -27.88 -1.82 -6.67
C ALA A 96 -27.31 -3.23 -6.93
N ILE A 97 -28.14 -4.16 -7.43
CA ILE A 97 -27.70 -5.51 -7.82
C ILE A 97 -26.68 -5.42 -8.96
N LYS A 98 -26.92 -4.58 -9.98
CA LYS A 98 -25.96 -4.35 -11.07
C LYS A 98 -24.62 -3.84 -10.55
N LYS A 99 -24.65 -2.87 -9.61
CA LYS A 99 -23.43 -2.34 -8.98
C LYS A 99 -22.71 -3.43 -8.19
N LEU A 100 -23.42 -4.22 -7.39
CA LEU A 100 -22.85 -5.33 -6.63
C LEU A 100 -22.16 -6.34 -7.56
N LYS A 101 -22.79 -6.70 -8.68
CA LYS A 101 -22.23 -7.61 -9.70
C LYS A 101 -21.00 -7.06 -10.42
N ALA A 102 -20.80 -5.75 -10.43
CA ALA A 102 -19.64 -5.09 -11.01
C ALA A 102 -18.47 -4.90 -10.03
N ILE A 103 -18.64 -5.17 -8.73
CA ILE A 103 -17.55 -5.04 -7.75
C ILE A 103 -16.49 -6.10 -8.05
N GLU A 104 -15.22 -5.71 -8.13
CA GLU A 104 -14.09 -6.63 -8.17
C GLU A 104 -13.44 -6.73 -6.79
N ALA A 105 -13.15 -7.95 -6.35
CA ALA A 105 -12.55 -8.18 -5.05
C ALA A 105 -11.02 -8.16 -5.17
N PHE A 106 -10.37 -7.19 -4.50
CA PHE A 106 -8.92 -7.14 -4.37
C PHE A 106 -8.51 -7.56 -2.95
N VAL A 107 -8.07 -8.81 -2.80
CA VAL A 107 -7.64 -9.35 -1.50
C VAL A 107 -6.12 -9.43 -1.43
N ALA A 108 -5.56 -8.60 -0.56
CA ALA A 108 -4.13 -8.48 -0.23
C ALA A 108 -3.20 -8.09 -1.39
N TYR A 109 -3.03 -8.96 -2.39
CA TYR A 109 -2.12 -8.78 -3.52
C TYR A 109 -2.64 -9.52 -4.78
N PRO A 110 -2.39 -9.06 -6.02
CA PRO A 110 -2.72 -9.81 -7.23
C PRO A 110 -1.95 -11.12 -7.32
N TYR A 111 -2.56 -12.14 -7.93
CA TYR A 111 -1.82 -13.34 -8.30
C TYR A 111 -0.74 -12.98 -9.34
N GLY A 112 0.45 -13.57 -9.24
CA GLY A 112 1.55 -13.30 -10.16
C GLY A 112 2.50 -12.15 -9.77
N LEU A 113 2.28 -11.46 -8.64
CA LEU A 113 3.16 -10.39 -8.13
C LEU A 113 4.56 -10.87 -7.66
N PHE A 114 4.92 -12.13 -7.90
CA PHE A 114 6.05 -12.83 -7.26
C PHE A 114 7.12 -13.30 -8.24
N ASP A 115 7.35 -12.57 -9.33
CA ASP A 115 8.55 -12.82 -10.11
C ASP A 115 9.71 -11.95 -9.59
N ASN A 116 10.60 -12.58 -8.82
CA ASN A 116 11.83 -11.94 -8.37
C ASN A 116 12.66 -11.41 -9.55
N ARG A 117 12.53 -11.99 -10.75
CA ARG A 117 13.21 -11.53 -11.97
C ARG A 117 12.63 -10.21 -12.46
N GLU A 118 11.30 -10.10 -12.52
CA GLU A 118 10.64 -8.84 -12.89
C GLU A 118 10.96 -7.73 -11.90
N LEU A 119 10.97 -8.07 -10.60
CA LEU A 119 11.38 -7.12 -9.58
C LEU A 119 12.84 -6.69 -9.76
N SER A 120 13.77 -7.64 -9.90
CA SER A 120 15.19 -7.32 -10.09
C SER A 120 15.41 -6.44 -11.32
N LYS A 121 14.72 -6.73 -12.43
CA LYS A 121 14.75 -5.92 -13.65
C LYS A 121 14.19 -4.51 -13.41
N ALA A 122 13.08 -4.40 -12.69
CA ALA A 122 12.45 -3.11 -12.40
C ALA A 122 13.39 -2.19 -11.59
N TYR A 123 14.19 -2.75 -10.68
CA TYR A 123 15.12 -2.00 -9.83
C TYR A 123 16.58 -2.03 -10.31
N GLU A 124 16.87 -2.52 -11.51
CA GLU A 124 18.24 -2.69 -12.03
C GLU A 124 19.06 -1.39 -12.01
N LYS A 125 18.40 -0.25 -12.25
CA LYS A 125 19.03 1.08 -12.26
C LYS A 125 19.16 1.71 -10.88
N VAL A 126 18.66 1.06 -9.83
CA VAL A 126 18.69 1.60 -8.46
C VAL A 126 20.00 1.20 -7.79
N ASP A 127 20.92 2.16 -7.71
CA ASP A 127 22.16 2.04 -6.94
C ASP A 127 22.09 2.99 -5.74
N ILE A 128 21.95 2.46 -4.53
CA ILE A 128 21.78 3.28 -3.30
C ILE A 128 22.68 2.84 -2.14
N ILE A 129 23.39 1.73 -2.31
CA ILE A 129 24.21 1.10 -1.25
C ILE A 129 25.52 1.89 -1.12
N GLY A 130 25.97 2.11 0.12
CA GLY A 130 27.23 2.83 0.40
C GLY A 130 27.15 4.36 0.25
N LYS A 131 25.99 4.91 -0.17
CA LYS A 131 25.76 6.37 -0.27
C LYS A 131 25.33 6.95 1.08
N ARG A 132 25.53 8.27 1.24
CA ARG A 132 24.94 9.00 2.37
C ARG A 132 23.42 8.91 2.30
N PHE A 133 22.76 8.70 3.43
CA PHE A 133 21.32 8.42 3.49
C PHE A 133 20.46 9.43 2.71
N LEU A 134 20.70 10.74 2.88
CA LEU A 134 19.96 11.77 2.13
C LEU A 134 20.13 11.62 0.61
N LYS A 135 21.34 11.29 0.13
CA LYS A 135 21.61 11.09 -1.31
C LYS A 135 20.84 9.89 -1.84
N SER A 136 20.86 8.76 -1.13
CA SER A 136 20.07 7.57 -1.49
C SER A 136 18.59 7.90 -1.63
N ILE A 137 18.03 8.69 -0.70
CA ILE A 137 16.62 9.09 -0.70
C ILE A 137 16.30 10.02 -1.88
N THR A 138 17.17 10.98 -2.19
CA THR A 138 16.97 11.88 -3.35
C THR A 138 16.99 11.11 -4.67
N GLU A 139 17.92 10.18 -4.84
CA GLU A 139 18.00 9.33 -6.04
C GLU A 139 16.78 8.41 -6.16
N LEU A 140 16.31 7.82 -5.05
CA LEU A 140 15.08 7.00 -5.03
C LEU A 140 13.82 7.78 -5.39
N ARG A 141 13.72 9.06 -4.99
CA ARG A 141 12.58 9.91 -5.37
C ARG A 141 12.56 10.26 -6.85
N GLN A 142 13.74 10.34 -7.48
CA GLN A 142 13.86 10.56 -8.92
C GLN A 142 13.58 9.30 -9.73
N PHE A 143 13.73 8.12 -9.11
CA PHE A 143 13.46 6.84 -9.75
C PHE A 143 11.95 6.59 -9.87
N THR A 144 11.49 6.52 -11.12
CA THR A 144 10.14 6.07 -11.48
C THR A 144 10.22 4.76 -12.25
N PHE A 145 9.21 3.90 -12.08
CA PHE A 145 9.04 2.76 -12.96
C PHE A 145 8.77 3.28 -14.38
N SER A 146 9.58 2.84 -15.34
CA SER A 146 9.37 3.10 -16.78
C SER A 146 8.31 2.18 -17.35
#